data_AF-A0A550BVL7-F1
#
_entry.id   AF-A0A550BVL7-F1
#
_cell.length_a   1.000
_cell.length_b   1.000
_cell.length_c   1.000
_cell.angle_alpha   90.00
_cell.angle_beta   90.00
_cell.angle_gamma   90.00
#
_symmetry.space_group_name_H-M   'P 1'
#
loop_
_entity.id
_entity.type
_entity.pdbx_description
1 polymer ?
#
loop_
_entity_poly.entity_id
_entity_poly.type
_entity_poly.pdbx_seq_one_letter_code
_entity_poly.pdbx_strand_id
1 'polypeptide(L)'
;MSRTSKDFRNILLSHSARFVWQKSMALEESFPPVLKGMNEPQFVSLAFDEICDRCCATDAHTIAWREGARYCKPCLYKHFYTYEQFVAFDQSEVQRHQPLYRISYYDVVYPAFLSATTSLERRQEEVFFPRNTVHQYNVERLRIDSHEKLAKWFTEKHALYAEYHGYHSACIAWEQVHHARKEEALRREQSNG
;
A
#
# COMPACT_ATOMS: atom_id res chain seq x y z
N MET A 1 -2.16 2.19 19.19
CA MET A 1 -3.02 3.23 19.82
C MET A 1 -3.03 3.19 21.36
N SER A 2 -2.60 4.30 21.95
CA SER A 2 -2.30 4.54 23.37
C SER A 2 -3.37 4.10 24.39
N ARG A 3 -2.90 3.57 25.53
CA ARG A 3 -3.68 3.36 26.77
C ARG A 3 -4.03 4.71 27.44
N THR A 4 -4.68 5.61 26.70
CA THR A 4 -5.17 6.88 27.22
C THR A 4 -6.60 6.72 27.74
N SER A 5 -7.04 7.59 28.65
CA SER A 5 -8.46 7.57 29.05
C SER A 5 -9.34 7.79 27.82
N LYS A 6 -10.54 7.19 27.83
CA LYS A 6 -11.51 7.31 26.74
C LYS A 6 -11.76 8.78 26.38
N ASP A 7 -11.78 9.66 27.38
CA ASP A 7 -11.98 11.09 27.20
C ASP A 7 -10.83 11.76 26.47
N PHE A 8 -9.58 11.43 26.83
CA PHE A 8 -8.42 11.98 26.15
C PHE A 8 -8.33 11.51 24.70
N ARG A 9 -8.66 10.23 24.44
CA ARG A 9 -8.80 9.72 23.07
C ARG A 9 -9.87 10.49 22.29
N ASN A 10 -11.03 10.76 22.89
CA ASN A 10 -12.10 11.53 22.23
C ASN A 10 -11.65 12.95 21.90
N ILE A 11 -10.90 13.60 22.79
CA ILE A 11 -10.33 14.94 22.54
C ILE A 11 -9.35 14.89 21.37
N LEU A 12 -8.39 13.96 21.38
CA LEU A 12 -7.38 13.87 20.31
C LEU A 12 -7.97 13.49 18.95
N LEU A 13 -9.05 12.72 18.91
CA LEU A 13 -9.75 12.36 17.68
C LEU A 13 -10.78 13.41 17.23
N SER A 14 -11.02 14.45 18.03
CA SER A 14 -11.92 15.54 17.67
C SER A 14 -11.33 16.43 16.58
N HIS A 15 -12.21 17.07 15.78
CA HIS A 15 -11.79 18.04 14.77
C HIS A 15 -10.98 19.20 15.36
N SER A 16 -11.30 19.64 16.59
CA SER A 16 -10.57 20.71 17.29
C SER A 16 -9.12 20.36 17.60
N ALA A 17 -8.74 19.08 17.64
CA ALA A 17 -7.36 18.65 17.87
C ALA A 17 -6.56 18.47 16.57
N ARG A 18 -7.13 18.77 15.39
CA ARG A 18 -6.44 18.65 14.09
C ARG A 18 -5.10 19.35 14.05
N PHE A 19 -5.01 20.55 14.66
CA PHE A 19 -3.76 21.32 14.70
C PHE A 19 -2.64 20.58 15.45
N VAL A 20 -2.97 19.76 16.45
CA VAL A 20 -1.98 18.98 17.21
C VAL A 20 -1.32 17.99 16.28
N TRP A 21 -2.10 17.22 15.53
CA TRP A 21 -1.57 16.25 14.57
C TRP A 21 -0.75 16.91 13.47
N GLN A 22 -1.23 18.03 12.92
CA GLN A 22 -0.49 18.77 11.89
C GLN A 22 0.86 19.26 12.41
N LYS A 23 0.91 19.81 13.64
CA LYS A 23 2.17 20.21 14.27
C LYS A 23 3.08 19.02 14.55
N SER A 24 2.53 17.90 15.05
CA SER A 24 3.31 16.69 15.31
C SER A 24 3.92 16.11 14.05
N MET A 25 3.16 16.01 12.95
CA MET A 25 3.67 15.55 11.67
C MET A 25 4.73 16.49 11.08
N ALA A 26 4.59 17.81 11.28
CA ALA A 26 5.57 18.79 10.81
C ALA A 26 6.91 18.75 11.55
N LEU A 27 7.00 18.09 12.71
CA LEU A 27 8.26 17.85 13.41
C LEU A 27 9.06 16.70 12.80
N GLU A 28 8.39 15.78 12.11
CA GLU A 28 9.04 14.66 11.45
C GLU A 28 9.55 15.11 10.07
N GLU A 29 10.87 15.10 9.91
CA GLU A 29 11.53 15.52 8.68
C GLU A 29 11.02 14.68 7.50
N SER A 30 10.64 15.34 6.41
CA SER A 30 10.14 14.71 5.18
C SER A 30 8.89 13.84 5.34
N PHE A 31 8.11 14.03 6.42
CA PHE A 31 6.85 13.30 6.60
C PHE A 31 5.90 13.58 5.43
N PRO A 32 5.33 12.55 4.79
CA PRO A 32 4.50 12.71 3.62
C PRO A 32 3.22 13.50 3.94
N PRO A 33 2.62 14.16 2.93
CA PRO A 33 1.28 14.71 3.10
C PRO A 33 0.26 13.62 3.47
N VAL A 34 -0.86 14.03 4.06
CA VAL A 34 -1.94 13.13 4.52
C VAL A 34 -2.74 12.57 3.36
N LEU A 35 -2.75 11.25 3.21
CA LEU A 35 -3.40 10.54 2.09
C LEU A 35 -4.82 11.05 1.79
N LYS A 36 -5.14 11.21 0.50
CA LYS A 36 -6.49 11.61 0.06
C LYS A 36 -7.51 10.62 0.61
N GLY A 37 -8.49 11.12 1.37
CA GLY A 37 -9.52 10.30 2.02
C GLY A 37 -9.19 9.84 3.44
N MET A 38 -8.01 10.15 3.96
CA MET A 38 -7.64 9.94 5.36
C MET A 38 -7.60 11.25 6.14
N ASN A 39 -7.88 11.18 7.44
CA ASN A 39 -7.56 12.25 8.37
C ASN A 39 -6.18 12.05 9.02
N GLU A 40 -5.66 13.07 9.69
CA GLU A 40 -4.34 13.03 10.31
C GLU A 40 -4.17 11.86 11.32
N PRO A 41 -5.09 11.62 12.28
CA PRO A 41 -4.96 10.48 13.19
C PRO A 41 -4.89 9.13 12.47
N GLN A 42 -5.71 8.92 11.44
CA GLN A 42 -5.68 7.69 10.65
C GLN A 42 -4.35 7.53 9.92
N PHE A 43 -3.83 8.61 9.34
CA PHE A 43 -2.59 8.58 8.59
C PHE A 43 -1.36 8.35 9.48
N VAL A 44 -1.31 9.00 10.65
CA VAL A 44 -0.28 8.75 11.67
C VAL A 44 -0.38 7.32 12.19
N SER A 45 -1.59 6.81 12.44
CA SER A 45 -1.77 5.40 12.82
C SER A 45 -1.23 4.45 11.74
N LEU A 46 -1.53 4.72 10.46
CA LEU A 46 -1.01 3.91 9.35
C LEU A 46 0.52 3.93 9.30
N ALA A 47 1.12 5.11 9.47
CA ALA A 47 2.57 5.29 9.41
C ALA A 47 3.33 4.62 10.57
N PHE A 48 2.80 4.68 11.80
CA PHE A 48 3.56 4.32 13.01
C PHE A 48 3.03 3.13 13.82
N ASP A 49 1.73 2.83 13.82
CA ASP A 49 1.22 1.67 14.57
C ASP A 49 1.55 0.37 13.81
N GLU A 50 1.88 -0.70 14.54
CA GLU A 50 2.17 -2.03 13.96
C GLU A 50 0.95 -2.96 14.07
N ILE A 51 -0.25 -2.44 13.79
CA ILE A 51 -1.53 -3.15 13.90
C ILE A 51 -2.10 -3.43 12.51
N CYS A 52 -2.55 -4.66 12.26
CA CYS A 52 -3.21 -5.04 11.02
C CYS A 52 -4.61 -4.44 10.92
N ASP A 53 -4.92 -3.72 9.84
CA ASP A 53 -6.23 -3.11 9.58
C ASP A 53 -7.32 -4.11 9.17
N ARG A 54 -6.99 -5.41 9.08
CA ARG A 54 -7.95 -6.47 8.70
C ARG A 54 -8.32 -7.38 9.86
N CYS A 55 -7.36 -7.70 10.72
CA CYS A 55 -7.58 -8.65 11.82
C CYS A 55 -7.14 -8.11 13.19
N CYS A 56 -6.64 -6.88 13.26
CA CYS A 56 -6.14 -6.24 14.48
C CYS A 56 -4.99 -6.99 15.18
N ALA A 57 -4.35 -7.95 14.50
CA ALA A 57 -3.12 -8.55 14.98
C ALA A 57 -2.04 -7.48 15.12
N THR A 58 -1.26 -7.58 16.19
CA THR A 58 0.00 -6.84 16.36
C THR A 58 1.07 -7.39 15.41
N ASP A 59 2.22 -6.72 15.32
CA ASP A 59 3.36 -7.15 14.49
C ASP A 59 3.06 -7.12 12.98
N ALA A 60 2.25 -6.14 12.55
CA ALA A 60 1.95 -5.91 11.15
C ALA A 60 2.93 -4.89 10.56
N HIS A 61 3.83 -5.33 9.68
CA HIS A 61 4.88 -4.46 9.13
C HIS A 61 4.63 -4.01 7.69
N THR A 62 3.75 -4.66 6.95
CA THR A 62 3.53 -4.31 5.53
C THR A 62 2.49 -3.21 5.40
N ILE A 63 2.91 -2.02 4.96
CA ILE A 63 2.03 -0.92 4.60
C ILE A 63 1.73 -1.00 3.10
N ALA A 64 0.46 -1.22 2.74
CA ALA A 64 0.01 -1.03 1.37
C ALA A 64 -0.47 0.42 1.23
N TRP A 65 0.46 1.36 1.02
CA TRP A 65 0.16 2.81 0.94
C TRP A 65 -0.97 3.15 -0.03
N ARG A 66 -1.04 2.42 -1.15
CA ARG A 66 -2.12 2.57 -2.15
C ARG A 66 -3.50 2.25 -1.61
N GLU A 67 -3.59 1.30 -0.69
CA GLU A 67 -4.83 0.86 -0.06
C GLU A 67 -5.11 1.63 1.23
N GLY A 68 -4.20 2.53 1.64
CA GLY A 68 -4.28 3.25 2.91
C GLY A 68 -4.38 2.31 4.11
N ALA A 69 -3.76 1.13 4.03
CA ALA A 69 -3.95 0.06 5.01
C ALA A 69 -2.67 -0.75 5.26
N ARG A 70 -2.52 -1.20 6.51
CA ARG A 70 -1.44 -2.06 6.99
C ARG A 70 -1.94 -3.49 7.17
N TYR A 71 -1.09 -4.44 6.81
CA TYR A 71 -1.41 -5.86 6.81
C TYR A 71 -0.37 -6.67 7.57
N CYS A 72 -0.83 -7.62 8.38
CA CYS A 72 0.01 -8.73 8.79
C CYS A 72 0.19 -9.69 7.60
N LYS A 73 1.24 -10.52 7.65
CA LYS A 73 1.59 -11.44 6.57
C LYS A 73 0.40 -12.33 6.12
N PRO A 74 -0.38 -12.98 7.02
CA PRO A 74 -1.54 -13.78 6.61
C PRO A 74 -2.62 -12.98 5.87
N CYS A 75 -2.93 -11.77 6.35
CA CYS A 75 -3.92 -10.92 5.70
C CYS A 75 -3.42 -10.40 4.35
N LEU A 76 -2.13 -10.15 4.20
CA LEU A 76 -1.52 -9.76 2.94
C LEU A 76 -1.75 -10.84 1.87
N TYR A 77 -1.35 -12.09 2.10
CA TYR A 77 -1.57 -13.17 1.12
C TYR A 77 -3.05 -13.52 0.88
N LYS A 78 -3.92 -13.23 1.86
CA LYS A 78 -5.37 -13.41 1.71
C LYS A 78 -6.01 -12.36 0.80
N HIS A 79 -5.59 -11.10 0.88
CA HIS A 79 -6.21 -9.98 0.17
C HIS A 79 -5.51 -9.61 -1.12
N PHE A 80 -4.29 -10.10 -1.34
CA PHE A 80 -3.48 -9.80 -2.51
C PHE A 80 -3.06 -11.08 -3.22
N TYR A 81 -2.85 -10.97 -4.52
CA TYR A 81 -2.12 -11.95 -5.31
C TYR A 81 -0.63 -11.62 -5.25
N THR A 82 0.22 -12.64 -5.12
CA THR A 82 1.63 -12.49 -5.50
C THR A 82 1.77 -12.38 -7.01
N TYR A 83 2.92 -11.96 -7.51
CA TYR A 83 3.22 -11.96 -8.95
C TYR A 83 2.92 -13.30 -9.62
N GLU A 84 3.39 -14.41 -9.03
CA GLU A 84 3.17 -15.75 -9.56
C GLU A 84 1.69 -16.13 -9.61
N GLN A 85 0.94 -15.85 -8.54
CA GLN A 85 -0.50 -16.12 -8.49
C GLN A 85 -1.29 -15.26 -9.48
N PHE A 86 -0.89 -14.00 -9.63
CA PHE A 86 -1.52 -13.07 -10.56
C PHE A 86 -1.28 -13.49 -12.01
N VAL A 87 -0.03 -13.84 -12.37
CA VAL A 87 0.30 -14.35 -13.70
C VAL A 87 -0.45 -15.64 -14.00
N ALA A 88 -0.56 -16.56 -13.04
CA ALA A 88 -1.33 -17.79 -13.21
C ALA A 88 -2.84 -17.51 -13.43
N PHE A 89 -3.40 -16.56 -12.68
CA PHE A 89 -4.79 -16.13 -12.81
C PHE A 89 -5.07 -15.43 -14.16
N ASP A 90 -4.14 -14.61 -14.64
CA ASP A 90 -4.29 -13.92 -15.92
C ASP A 90 -4.08 -14.87 -17.11
N GLN A 91 -3.16 -15.84 -17.02
CA GLN A 91 -2.92 -16.82 -18.08
C GLN A 91 -4.14 -17.69 -18.40
N SER A 92 -4.98 -18.02 -17.40
CA SER A 92 -6.26 -18.69 -17.65
C SER A 92 -7.27 -17.83 -18.41
N GLU A 93 -7.13 -16.50 -18.36
CA GLU A 93 -8.04 -15.53 -18.98
C GLU A 93 -7.53 -15.02 -20.36
N VAL A 94 -6.21 -14.93 -20.54
CA VAL A 94 -5.54 -14.43 -21.77
C VAL A 94 -5.52 -15.47 -22.89
N GLN A 95 -5.62 -16.78 -22.59
CA GLN A 95 -5.74 -17.81 -23.63
C GLN A 95 -6.95 -17.64 -24.56
N ARG A 96 -7.90 -16.75 -24.25
CA ARG A 96 -9.00 -16.39 -25.16
C ARG A 96 -8.71 -15.22 -26.12
N HIS A 97 -7.75 -14.32 -25.85
CA HIS A 97 -7.59 -13.10 -26.68
C HIS A 97 -6.12 -12.59 -26.74
N GLN A 98 -5.50 -12.81 -27.91
CA GLN A 98 -4.27 -12.24 -28.55
C GLN A 98 -2.98 -11.87 -27.77
N PRO A 99 -1.78 -12.03 -28.40
CA PRO A 99 -0.48 -12.07 -27.72
C PRO A 99 0.28 -10.73 -27.59
N LEU A 100 -0.22 -9.62 -28.12
CA LEU A 100 0.63 -8.44 -28.42
C LEU A 100 0.97 -7.50 -27.24
N TYR A 101 0.47 -7.74 -26.02
CA TYR A 101 0.57 -6.74 -24.92
C TYR A 101 1.17 -7.27 -23.61
N ARG A 102 1.86 -8.42 -23.64
CA ARG A 102 2.17 -9.22 -22.44
C ARG A 102 3.10 -8.57 -21.41
N ILE A 103 3.91 -7.56 -21.74
CA ILE A 103 4.86 -6.96 -20.77
C ILE A 103 4.41 -5.56 -20.32
N SER A 104 3.68 -4.83 -21.17
CA SER A 104 3.13 -3.51 -20.84
C SER A 104 1.76 -3.56 -20.14
N TYR A 105 1.15 -4.73 -19.95
CA TYR A 105 -0.20 -4.85 -19.38
C TYR A 105 -0.19 -4.92 -17.85
N TYR A 106 0.85 -5.48 -17.26
CA TYR A 106 0.88 -5.81 -15.82
C TYR A 106 1.25 -4.63 -14.92
N ASP A 107 2.28 -3.86 -15.30
CA ASP A 107 2.75 -2.70 -14.52
C ASP A 107 1.91 -1.43 -14.77
N VAL A 108 1.11 -1.41 -15.83
CA VAL A 108 0.43 -0.22 -16.35
C VAL A 108 -1.04 -0.16 -15.92
N VAL A 109 -1.67 -1.31 -15.67
CA VAL A 109 -3.12 -1.40 -15.43
C VAL A 109 -3.45 -1.79 -14.00
N TYR A 110 -2.72 -2.74 -13.40
CA TYR A 110 -3.04 -3.23 -12.07
C TYR A 110 -2.20 -2.52 -11.02
N PRO A 111 -2.81 -1.94 -9.97
CA PRO A 111 -2.07 -1.23 -8.95
C PRO A 111 -1.28 -2.21 -8.09
N ALA A 112 -0.02 -2.45 -8.48
CA ALA A 112 0.90 -3.27 -7.72
C ALA A 112 1.61 -2.43 -6.65
N PHE A 113 2.06 -3.10 -5.59
CA PHE A 113 3.06 -2.53 -4.70
C PHE A 113 4.13 -3.56 -4.34
N LEU A 114 5.34 -3.06 -4.10
CA LEU A 114 6.47 -3.84 -3.64
C LEU A 114 6.43 -3.91 -2.12
N SER A 115 6.46 -5.11 -1.56
CA SER A 115 6.71 -5.32 -0.14
C SER A 115 8.02 -6.08 0.01
N ALA A 116 8.96 -5.49 0.73
CA ALA A 116 10.13 -6.22 1.21
C ALA A 116 9.67 -7.09 2.39
N THR A 117 9.48 -8.39 2.18
CA THR A 117 9.25 -9.28 3.33
C THR A 117 10.59 -9.46 4.05
N THR A 118 10.64 -9.09 5.32
CA THR A 118 11.79 -9.29 6.21
C THR A 118 11.90 -10.77 6.60
N SER A 119 12.30 -11.62 5.67
CA SER A 119 12.95 -12.88 6.03
C SER A 119 14.43 -12.58 6.28
N LEU A 120 14.94 -13.01 7.44
CA LEU A 120 16.30 -12.77 7.94
C LEU A 120 17.42 -13.27 7.00
N GLU A 121 17.11 -14.03 5.94
CA GLU A 121 18.14 -14.69 5.12
C GLU A 121 18.18 -14.19 3.67
N ARG A 122 17.10 -13.60 3.11
CA ARG A 122 17.09 -12.91 1.81
C ARG A 122 15.96 -11.90 1.78
N ARG A 123 16.27 -10.61 1.59
CA ARG A 123 15.29 -9.57 1.25
C ARG A 123 14.75 -9.85 -0.15
N GLN A 124 13.72 -10.68 -0.25
CA GLN A 124 12.99 -10.89 -1.49
C GLN A 124 11.91 -9.83 -1.57
N GLU A 125 12.04 -8.94 -2.56
CA GLU A 125 10.97 -8.01 -2.89
C GLU A 125 9.87 -8.79 -3.60
N GLU A 126 8.70 -8.85 -2.96
CA GLU A 126 7.51 -9.47 -3.54
C GLU A 126 6.57 -8.38 -4.07
N VAL A 127 6.08 -8.57 -5.29
CA VAL A 127 5.05 -7.71 -5.90
C VAL A 127 3.68 -8.26 -5.54
N PHE A 128 2.82 -7.39 -5.01
CA PHE A 128 1.45 -7.71 -4.61
C PHE A 128 0.41 -6.94 -5.41
N PHE A 129 -0.66 -7.65 -5.83
CA PHE A 129 -1.79 -7.10 -6.58
C PHE A 129 -3.09 -7.25 -5.77
N PRO A 130 -3.86 -6.18 -5.49
CA PRO A 130 -5.10 -6.28 -4.73
C PRO A 130 -6.10 -7.19 -5.45
N ARG A 131 -6.55 -8.26 -4.78
CA ARG A 131 -7.46 -9.25 -5.41
C ARG A 131 -8.73 -8.59 -5.91
N ASN A 132 -9.35 -7.73 -5.11
CA ASN A 132 -10.59 -7.06 -5.48
C ASN A 132 -10.44 -6.23 -6.76
N THR A 133 -9.37 -5.43 -6.86
CA THR A 133 -9.09 -4.61 -8.06
C THR A 133 -8.84 -5.48 -9.28
N VAL A 134 -8.06 -6.55 -9.12
CA VAL A 134 -7.80 -7.51 -10.20
C VAL A 134 -9.11 -8.12 -10.73
N HIS A 135 -10.00 -8.58 -9.84
CA HIS A 135 -11.28 -9.16 -10.24
C HIS A 135 -12.19 -8.12 -10.90
N GLN A 136 -12.29 -6.92 -10.31
CA GLN A 136 -13.11 -5.85 -10.87
C GLN A 136 -12.66 -5.51 -12.30
N TYR A 137 -11.36 -5.29 -12.49
CA TYR A 137 -10.81 -4.89 -13.79
C TYR A 137 -10.98 -6.00 -14.83
N ASN A 138 -10.85 -7.27 -14.43
CA ASN A 138 -11.17 -8.39 -15.31
C ASN A 138 -12.63 -8.43 -15.72
N VAL A 139 -13.57 -8.23 -14.78
CA VAL A 139 -15.01 -8.17 -15.09
C VAL A 139 -15.33 -7.00 -16.04
N GLU A 140 -14.75 -5.82 -15.80
CA GLU A 140 -14.91 -4.66 -16.69
C GLU A 140 -14.38 -4.97 -18.10
N ARG A 141 -13.14 -5.49 -18.19
CA ARG A 141 -12.48 -5.84 -19.45
C ARG A 141 -13.28 -6.85 -20.28
N LEU A 142 -13.81 -7.89 -19.64
CA LEU A 142 -14.59 -8.95 -20.31
C LEU A 142 -15.92 -8.45 -20.91
N ARG A 143 -16.43 -7.30 -20.47
CA ARG A 143 -17.65 -6.69 -20.99
C ARG A 143 -17.40 -5.80 -22.20
N ILE A 144 -16.14 -5.55 -22.56
CA ILE A 144 -15.78 -4.67 -23.67
C ILE A 144 -15.80 -5.47 -24.97
N ASP A 145 -16.60 -5.01 -25.91
CA ASP A 145 -16.93 -5.70 -27.16
C ASP A 145 -16.11 -5.22 -28.37
N SER A 146 -15.26 -4.20 -28.22
CA SER A 146 -14.45 -3.67 -29.31
C SER A 146 -13.02 -3.31 -28.88
N HIS A 147 -12.09 -3.43 -29.82
CA HIS A 147 -10.68 -3.12 -29.61
C HIS A 147 -10.46 -1.63 -29.27
N GLU A 148 -11.24 -0.73 -29.89
CA GLU A 148 -11.18 0.71 -29.62
C GLU A 148 -11.60 1.04 -28.18
N LYS A 149 -12.73 0.48 -27.73
CA LYS A 149 -13.20 0.65 -26.35
C LYS A 149 -12.21 0.05 -25.36
N LEU A 150 -11.57 -1.07 -25.71
CA LEU A 150 -10.58 -1.71 -24.88
C LEU A 150 -9.31 -0.86 -24.75
N ALA A 151 -8.81 -0.30 -25.86
CA ALA A 151 -7.69 0.64 -25.85
C ALA A 151 -8.00 1.89 -25.01
N LYS A 152 -9.20 2.46 -25.15
CA LYS A 152 -9.65 3.58 -24.32
C LYS A 152 -9.69 3.22 -22.84
N TRP A 153 -10.27 2.07 -22.49
CA TRP A 153 -10.30 1.58 -21.10
C TRP A 153 -8.90 1.44 -20.52
N PHE A 154 -7.93 0.92 -21.29
CA PHE A 154 -6.53 0.86 -20.86
C PHE A 154 -5.95 2.24 -20.55
N THR A 155 -6.14 3.21 -21.45
CA THR A 155 -5.67 4.58 -21.24
C THR A 155 -6.28 5.20 -19.98
N GLU A 156 -7.57 4.98 -19.74
CA GLU A 156 -8.27 5.47 -18.53
C GLU A 156 -7.72 4.83 -17.25
N LYS A 157 -7.52 3.50 -17.23
CA LYS A 157 -6.94 2.81 -16.06
C LYS A 157 -5.50 3.25 -15.80
N HIS A 158 -4.72 3.47 -16.85
CA HIS A 158 -3.36 4.00 -16.72
C HIS A 158 -3.35 5.43 -16.16
N ALA A 159 -4.22 6.31 -16.64
CA ALA A 159 -4.33 7.67 -16.14
C ALA A 159 -4.71 7.70 -14.64
N LEU A 160 -5.65 6.84 -14.23
CA LEU A 160 -5.99 6.64 -12.83
C LEU A 160 -4.75 6.17 -12.04
N TYR A 161 -4.04 5.15 -12.54
CA TYR A 161 -2.83 4.63 -11.89
C TYR A 161 -1.75 5.71 -11.70
N ALA A 162 -1.52 6.55 -12.71
CA ALA A 162 -0.54 7.63 -12.67
C ALA A 162 -0.89 8.71 -11.62
N GLU A 163 -2.17 9.09 -11.49
CA GLU A 163 -2.62 10.03 -10.45
C GLU A 163 -2.29 9.50 -9.04
N TYR A 164 -2.52 8.21 -8.80
CA TYR A 164 -2.22 7.58 -7.52
C TYR A 164 -0.71 7.38 -7.29
N HIS A 165 0.12 7.27 -8.32
CA HIS A 165 1.55 6.97 -8.15
C HIS A 165 2.34 8.16 -7.56
N GLY A 166 2.03 9.39 -7.96
CA GLY A 166 2.78 10.58 -7.50
C GLY A 166 2.63 10.85 -6.01
N TYR A 167 1.48 10.46 -5.43
CA TYR A 167 1.20 10.67 -4.02
C TYR A 167 1.87 9.63 -3.13
N HIS A 168 1.80 8.36 -3.52
CA HIS A 168 2.33 7.25 -2.72
C HIS A 168 3.85 7.15 -2.76
N SER A 169 4.51 7.67 -3.81
CA SER A 169 5.97 7.66 -3.92
C SER A 169 6.63 8.40 -2.76
N ALA A 170 6.06 9.51 -2.31
CA ALA A 170 6.54 10.23 -1.12
C ALA A 170 6.42 9.39 0.16
N CYS A 171 5.32 8.64 0.31
CA CYS A 171 5.12 7.76 1.46
C CYS A 171 6.11 6.59 1.48
N ILE A 172 6.33 5.96 0.32
CA ILE A 172 7.30 4.87 0.16
C ILE A 172 8.72 5.36 0.44
N ALA A 173 9.09 6.52 -0.10
CA ALA A 173 10.41 7.11 0.14
C ALA A 173 10.63 7.43 1.63
N TRP A 174 9.62 8.03 2.28
CA TRP A 174 9.68 8.29 3.72
C TRP A 174 9.80 6.99 4.54
N GLU A 175 9.01 5.96 4.22
CA GLU A 175 9.05 4.66 4.91
C GLU A 175 10.45 4.03 4.83
N GLN A 176 11.08 4.06 3.64
CA GLN A 176 12.44 3.53 3.45
C GLN A 176 13.48 4.26 4.31
N VAL A 177 13.41 5.60 4.36
CA VAL A 177 14.31 6.42 5.19
C VAL A 177 14.06 6.16 6.67
N HIS A 178 12.79 6.12 7.10
CA HIS A 178 12.41 5.86 8.48
C HIS A 178 12.86 4.46 8.94
N HIS A 179 12.68 3.43 8.12
CA HIS A 179 13.18 2.08 8.40
C HIS A 179 14.70 2.05 8.53
N ALA A 180 15.44 2.69 7.62
CA ALA A 180 16.89 2.74 7.68
C ALA A 180 17.40 3.42 8.97
N ARG A 181 16.77 4.53 9.39
CA ARG A 181 17.06 5.21 10.66
C ARG A 181 16.83 4.30 11.86
N LYS A 182 15.72 3.56 11.89
CA LYS A 182 15.38 2.61 12.98
C LYS A 182 16.41 1.47 13.05
N GLU A 183 16.81 0.90 11.91
CA GLU A 183 17.86 -0.14 11.86
C GLU A 183 19.21 0.38 12.34
N GLU A 184 19.60 1.60 11.95
CA GLU A 184 20.86 2.19 12.39
C GLU A 184 20.88 2.47 13.90
N ALA A 185 19.77 2.97 14.46
CA ALA A 185 19.63 3.18 15.91
C ALA A 185 19.78 1.85 16.67
N LEU A 186 19.10 0.79 16.22
CA LEU A 186 19.21 -0.57 16.79
C LEU A 186 20.66 -1.10 16.75
N ARG A 187 21.39 -0.89 15.64
CA ARG A 187 22.80 -1.32 15.53
C ARG A 187 23.70 -0.57 16.51
N ARG A 188 23.48 0.74 16.71
CA ARG A 188 24.27 1.57 17.66
C ARG A 188 24.03 1.16 19.11
N GLU A 189 22.80 0.80 19.46
CA GLU A 189 22.46 0.29 20.80
C GLU A 189 23.16 -1.05 21.08
N GLN A 190 23.21 -1.94 20.08
CA GLN A 190 23.88 -3.24 20.19
C GLN A 190 25.41 -3.16 20.22
N SER A 191 26.02 -2.10 19.65
CA SER A 191 27.48 -1.89 19.70
C SER A 191 27.97 -1.24 20.99
N ASN A 192 27.07 -0.64 21.78
CA ASN A 192 27.39 0.09 23.01
C ASN A 192 27.03 -0.67 24.29
N GLY A 193 26.49 -1.89 24.18
CA GLY A 193 26.19 -2.81 25.29
C GLY A 193 27.12 -4.01 25.27
#